data_AF-A0A8C0BST7-F1
#
_entry.id   AF-A0A8C0BST7-F1
#
_cell.length_a   1.000
_cell.length_b   1.000
_cell.length_c   1.000
_cell.angle_alpha   90.00
_cell.angle_beta   90.00
_cell.angle_gamma   90.00
#
_symmetry.space_group_name_H-M   'P 1'
#
loop_
_entity.id
_entity.type
_entity.pdbx_description
1 polymer ?
#
loop_
_entity_poly.entity_id
_entity_poly.type
_entity_poly.pdbx_seq_one_letter_code
_entity_poly.pdbx_strand_id
1 'polypeptide(L)'
;QEGPWVVVTNTRTGLDLSVPEYQEIHGKMMSGHVEYHIVVVTRLAAFKSAKHKPEDVVQFMVSKKYSEIEELYQRLAARYPQASLPLLPRKVLFVGESDICERRAMFNDIMKFISKDEDLATSPELLEFLVLHSHDTHLIQKCGYHNACFEGIYPTISDFP
;
A
#
# COMPACT_ATOMS: atom_id res chain seq x y z
N GLN A 1 16.90 -20.17 13.52
CA GLN A 1 16.13 -19.08 14.14
C GLN A 1 15.14 -18.60 13.10
N GLU A 2 13.93 -19.11 13.17
CA GLU A 2 12.83 -18.69 12.29
C GLU A 2 12.48 -17.24 12.63
N GLY A 3 12.51 -16.36 11.62
CA GLY A 3 12.13 -14.97 11.80
C GLY A 3 10.64 -14.84 12.19
N PRO A 4 10.20 -13.70 12.73
CA PRO A 4 8.81 -13.49 13.08
C PRO A 4 7.93 -13.71 11.85
N TRP A 5 7.01 -14.66 11.94
CA TRP A 5 6.08 -15.00 10.88
C TRP A 5 5.24 -13.77 10.53
N VAL A 6 5.26 -13.38 9.26
CA VAL A 6 4.38 -12.35 8.74
C VAL A 6 2.99 -12.97 8.61
N VAL A 7 2.05 -12.51 9.43
CA VAL A 7 0.68 -13.02 9.48
C VAL A 7 -0.30 -11.93 9.07
N VAL A 8 -1.31 -12.31 8.28
CA VAL A 8 -2.43 -11.42 7.97
C VAL A 8 -3.35 -11.34 9.18
N THR A 9 -3.60 -10.13 9.67
CA THR A 9 -4.44 -9.85 10.84
C THR A 9 -5.91 -9.69 10.45
N ASN A 10 -6.21 -9.06 9.31
CA ASN A 10 -7.56 -8.98 8.77
C ASN A 10 -7.91 -10.29 8.06
N THR A 11 -8.30 -11.29 8.84
CA THR A 11 -8.69 -12.62 8.31
C THR A 11 -9.95 -12.60 7.44
N ARG A 12 -10.73 -11.52 7.48
CA ARG A 12 -11.93 -11.38 6.66
C ARG A 12 -11.59 -10.96 5.22
N THR A 13 -10.79 -9.91 5.06
CA THR A 13 -10.39 -9.37 3.75
C THR A 13 -9.14 -10.06 3.19
N GLY A 14 -8.31 -10.66 4.06
CA GLY A 14 -7.03 -11.23 3.65
C GLY A 14 -5.96 -10.19 3.34
N LEU A 15 -6.15 -8.93 3.74
CA LEU A 15 -5.30 -7.78 3.44
C LEU A 15 -5.08 -6.92 4.68
N ASP A 16 -3.82 -6.63 4.99
CA ASP A 16 -3.44 -5.58 5.92
C ASP A 16 -2.67 -4.49 5.19
N LEU A 17 -3.01 -3.24 5.50
CA LEU A 17 -2.31 -2.06 5.02
C LEU A 17 -1.87 -1.22 6.20
N SER A 18 -0.67 -0.66 6.11
CA SER A 18 -0.16 0.31 7.08
C SER A 18 0.80 1.28 6.43
N VAL A 19 0.97 2.46 7.02
CA VAL A 19 1.93 3.47 6.55
C VAL A 19 2.94 3.75 7.67
N PRO A 20 3.92 2.85 7.90
CA PRO A 20 4.81 2.95 9.05
C PRO A 20 5.79 4.13 8.95
N GLU A 21 6.19 4.50 7.75
CA GLU A 21 7.25 5.48 7.52
C GLU A 21 7.00 6.34 6.27
N TYR A 22 7.81 7.39 6.13
CA TYR A 22 7.87 8.24 4.95
C TYR A 22 9.34 8.55 4.63
N GLN A 23 9.61 8.92 3.39
CA GLN A 23 10.91 9.36 2.93
C GLN A 23 10.81 10.73 2.27
N GLU A 24 11.66 11.66 2.72
CA GLU A 24 11.88 12.94 2.07
C GLU A 24 12.96 12.79 1.00
N ILE A 25 12.54 12.82 -0.26
CA ILE A 25 13.43 12.76 -1.40
C ILE A 25 13.86 14.19 -1.72
N HIS A 26 15.14 14.47 -1.52
CA HIS A 26 15.72 15.78 -1.76
C HIS A 26 16.16 15.87 -3.23
N GLY A 27 15.42 16.65 -4.03
CA GLY A 27 15.78 16.92 -5.42
C GLY A 27 16.93 17.94 -5.54
N LYS A 28 17.50 18.08 -6.74
CA LYS A 28 18.35 19.24 -7.04
C LYS A 28 17.47 20.50 -7.00
N MET A 29 17.86 21.52 -6.23
CA MET A 29 17.06 22.73 -5.98
C MET A 29 15.78 22.45 -5.16
N MET A 30 14.76 23.31 -5.25
CA MET A 30 13.47 23.24 -4.52
C MET A 30 12.54 22.11 -5.01
N SER A 31 13.07 21.05 -5.62
CA SER A 31 12.29 19.97 -6.25
C SER A 31 12.11 18.73 -5.36
N GLY A 32 12.36 18.87 -4.05
CA GLY A 32 12.15 17.77 -3.10
C GLY A 32 10.67 17.39 -2.98
N HIS A 33 10.41 16.11 -2.71
CA HIS A 33 9.07 15.58 -2.50
C HIS A 33 9.08 14.52 -1.40
N VAL A 34 7.89 14.22 -0.89
CA VAL A 34 7.70 13.20 0.16
C VAL A 34 6.96 12.01 -0.41
N GLU A 35 7.50 10.82 -0.14
CA GLU A 35 6.84 9.55 -0.42
C GLU A 35 6.50 8.85 0.88
N TYR A 36 5.30 8.29 0.95
CA TYR A 36 4.80 7.52 2.06
C TYR A 36 4.96 6.04 1.71
N HIS A 37 5.57 5.28 2.62
CA HIS A 37 5.78 3.86 2.43
C HIS A 37 4.58 3.11 2.96
N ILE A 38 3.86 2.44 2.07
CA ILE A 38 2.70 1.62 2.40
C ILE A 38 3.16 0.17 2.43
N VAL A 39 3.08 -0.45 3.61
CA VAL A 39 3.34 -1.88 3.77
C VAL A 39 2.05 -2.63 3.55
N VAL A 40 2.12 -3.59 2.63
CA VAL A 40 1.03 -4.49 2.27
C VAL A 40 1.38 -5.88 2.77
N VAL A 41 0.49 -6.49 3.56
CA VAL A 41 0.57 -7.90 3.95
C VAL A 41 -0.70 -8.57 3.48
N THR A 42 -0.59 -9.56 2.60
CA THR A 42 -1.77 -10.11 1.93
C THR A 42 -1.62 -11.57 1.58
N ARG A 43 -2.77 -12.25 1.53
CA ARG A 43 -2.90 -13.60 0.95
C ARG A 43 -3.71 -13.60 -0.34
N LEU A 44 -4.14 -12.44 -0.82
CA LEU A 44 -4.92 -12.29 -2.05
C LEU A 44 -4.12 -12.80 -3.25
N ALA A 45 -4.78 -13.55 -4.13
CA ALA A 45 -4.16 -14.14 -5.32
C ALA A 45 -3.64 -13.08 -6.31
N ALA A 46 -4.25 -11.89 -6.33
CA ALA A 46 -3.86 -10.77 -7.20
C ALA A 46 -2.38 -10.35 -7.06
N PHE A 47 -1.78 -10.58 -5.88
CA PHE A 47 -0.39 -10.20 -5.59
C PHE A 47 0.56 -11.40 -5.59
N LYS A 48 0.09 -12.56 -6.06
CA LYS A 48 0.85 -13.81 -6.08
C LYS A 48 1.22 -14.20 -7.49
N SER A 49 2.49 -14.54 -7.69
CA SER A 49 2.95 -15.20 -8.91
C SER A 49 2.67 -16.72 -8.86
N ALA A 50 2.81 -17.41 -10.00
CA ALA A 50 2.62 -18.87 -10.14
C ALA A 50 3.51 -19.73 -9.23
N LYS A 51 4.51 -19.14 -8.56
CA LYS A 51 5.38 -19.83 -7.59
C LYS A 51 4.77 -19.90 -6.19
N HIS A 52 3.74 -19.11 -5.91
CA HIS A 52 3.10 -19.04 -4.60
C HIS A 52 1.94 -20.03 -4.51
N LYS A 53 1.77 -20.59 -3.31
CA LYS A 53 0.58 -21.37 -2.95
C LYS A 53 -0.58 -20.44 -2.55
N PRO A 54 -1.83 -20.90 -2.66
CA PRO A 54 -3.00 -20.13 -2.20
C PRO A 54 -2.92 -19.70 -0.73
N GLU A 55 -2.22 -20.46 0.12
CA GLU A 55 -2.08 -20.19 1.55
C GLU A 55 -0.93 -19.23 1.89
N ASP A 56 -0.02 -18.98 0.94
CA ASP A 56 1.15 -18.16 1.20
C ASP A 56 0.76 -16.72 1.56
N VAL A 57 1.45 -16.13 2.52
CA VAL A 57 1.34 -14.70 2.81
C VAL A 57 2.51 -14.01 2.13
N VAL A 58 2.19 -12.96 1.37
CA VAL A 58 3.18 -12.08 0.76
C VAL A 58 3.15 -10.75 1.48
N GLN A 59 4.33 -10.19 1.72
CA GLN A 59 4.49 -8.83 2.22
C GLN A 59 5.37 -8.04 1.28
N PHE A 60 4.96 -6.83 0.96
CA PHE A 60 5.75 -5.91 0.15
C PHE A 60 5.50 -4.47 0.60
N MET A 61 6.28 -3.54 0.05
CA MET A 61 6.17 -2.12 0.33
C MET A 61 6.04 -1.37 -0.99
N VAL A 62 5.18 -0.36 -1.02
CA VAL A 62 5.05 0.57 -2.15
C VAL A 62 5.24 2.00 -1.67
N SER A 63 5.96 2.79 -2.45
CA SER A 63 6.22 4.20 -2.18
C SER A 63 5.24 5.06 -2.97
N LYS A 64 4.52 5.96 -2.28
CA LYS A 64 3.44 6.74 -2.88
C LYS A 64 3.49 8.20 -2.47
N LYS A 65 3.27 9.10 -3.43
CA LYS A 65 3.14 10.53 -3.17
C LYS A 65 1.77 10.84 -2.58
N TYR A 66 1.68 11.98 -1.90
CA TYR A 66 0.40 12.51 -1.40
C TYR A 66 -0.68 12.53 -2.49
N SER A 67 -0.33 12.98 -3.71
CA SER A 67 -1.27 13.11 -4.82
C SER A 67 -1.84 11.77 -5.28
N GLU A 68 -1.05 10.69 -5.25
CA GLU A 68 -1.51 9.35 -5.62
C GLU A 68 -2.48 8.80 -4.57
N ILE A 69 -2.20 9.02 -3.29
CA ILE A 69 -3.08 8.62 -2.19
C ILE A 69 -4.39 9.43 -2.23
N GLU A 70 -4.29 10.74 -2.48
CA GLU A 70 -5.45 11.63 -2.68
C GLU A 70 -6.31 11.17 -3.86
N GLU A 71 -5.70 10.80 -4.99
CA GLU A 71 -6.42 10.29 -6.15
C GLU A 71 -7.16 8.98 -5.85
N LEU A 72 -6.49 8.00 -5.22
CA LEU A 72 -7.14 6.77 -4.76
C LEU A 72 -8.34 7.10 -3.86
N TYR A 73 -8.14 7.97 -2.88
CA TYR A 73 -9.19 8.36 -1.94
C TYR A 73 -10.41 8.93 -2.66
N GLN A 74 -10.21 9.84 -3.62
CA GLN A 74 -11.32 10.43 -4.38
C GLN A 74 -12.04 9.39 -5.24
N ARG A 75 -11.30 8.47 -5.88
CA ARG A 75 -11.91 7.37 -6.66
C ARG A 75 -12.76 6.46 -5.77
N LEU A 76 -12.25 6.08 -4.59
CA LEU A 76 -13.00 5.27 -3.63
C LEU A 76 -14.22 6.01 -3.07
N ALA A 77 -14.07 7.28 -2.69
CA ALA A 77 -15.18 8.08 -2.16
C ALA A 77 -16.32 8.26 -3.20
N ALA A 78 -15.97 8.42 -4.48
CA ALA A 78 -16.94 8.56 -5.56
C ALA A 78 -17.67 7.25 -5.86
N ARG A 79 -16.95 6.11 -5.85
CA ARG A 79 -17.51 4.80 -6.22
C ARG A 79 -18.19 4.09 -5.05
N TYR A 80 -17.73 4.31 -3.83
CA TYR A 80 -18.20 3.68 -2.60
C TYR A 80 -18.64 4.73 -1.56
N PRO A 81 -19.63 5.59 -1.87
CA PRO A 81 -20.04 6.67 -0.96
C PRO A 81 -20.57 6.16 0.38
N GLN A 82 -21.02 4.91 0.45
CA GLN A 82 -21.53 4.29 1.68
C GLN A 82 -20.41 3.88 2.65
N ALA A 83 -19.18 3.71 2.17
CA ALA A 83 -18.07 3.24 2.99
C ALA A 83 -17.62 4.26 4.06
N SER A 84 -18.10 5.51 4.01
CA SER A 84 -17.86 6.53 5.04
C SER A 84 -16.36 6.69 5.39
N LEU A 85 -15.53 6.90 4.35
CA LEU A 85 -14.08 6.97 4.49
C LEU A 85 -13.63 8.01 5.55
N PRO A 86 -12.55 7.73 6.30
CA PRO A 86 -11.96 8.70 7.23
C PRO A 86 -11.50 9.97 6.51
N LEU A 87 -11.42 11.09 7.24
CA LEU A 87 -11.07 12.38 6.64
C LEU A 87 -9.68 12.36 5.99
N LEU A 88 -9.61 12.82 4.72
CA LEU A 88 -8.34 13.05 4.02
C LEU A 88 -7.59 14.24 4.66
N PRO A 89 -6.27 14.15 4.89
CA PRO A 89 -5.47 15.31 5.30
C PRO A 89 -5.58 16.46 4.30
N ARG A 90 -5.38 17.69 4.77
CA ARG A 90 -5.47 18.88 3.91
C ARG A 90 -4.19 19.08 3.09
N LYS A 91 -4.38 19.53 1.85
CA LYS A 91 -3.31 20.04 0.99
C LYS A 91 -2.89 21.43 1.47
N VAL A 92 -1.72 21.54 2.08
CA VAL A 92 -1.10 22.79 2.52
C VAL A 92 0.10 23.13 1.62
N LEU A 93 0.31 24.43 1.37
CA LEU A 93 1.32 24.94 0.43
C LEU A 93 2.76 24.84 0.97
N PHE A 94 2.92 24.92 2.29
CA PHE A 94 4.18 24.69 2.99
C PHE A 94 3.96 23.50 3.91
N VAL A 95 4.84 22.51 3.81
CA VAL A 95 4.75 21.27 4.59
C VAL A 95 5.99 21.22 5.47
N GLY A 96 5.83 21.40 6.77
CA GLY A 96 6.88 21.16 7.74
C GLY A 96 6.92 19.69 8.15
N GLU A 97 7.95 19.30 8.90
CA GLU A 97 8.14 17.93 9.40
C GLU A 97 6.92 17.44 10.22
N SER A 98 6.36 18.29 11.07
CA SER A 98 5.14 17.97 11.85
C SER A 98 3.95 17.67 10.95
N ASP A 99 3.75 18.45 9.87
CA ASP A 99 2.67 18.23 8.91
C ASP A 99 2.85 16.88 8.19
N ILE A 100 4.09 16.49 7.87
CA ILE A 100 4.38 15.20 7.23
C ILE A 100 4.05 14.05 8.18
N CYS A 101 4.45 14.15 9.45
CA CYS A 101 4.19 13.13 10.46
C CYS A 101 2.68 12.93 10.72
N GLU A 102 1.93 14.04 10.84
CA GLU A 102 0.47 14.01 10.99
C GLU A 102 -0.21 13.41 9.76
N ARG A 103 0.18 13.83 8.55
CA ARG A 103 -0.32 13.25 7.30
C ARG A 103 -0.09 11.75 7.21
N ARG A 104 1.13 11.29 7.56
CA ARG A 104 1.44 9.85 7.61
C ARG A 104 0.53 9.11 8.58
N ALA A 105 0.25 9.67 9.76
CA ALA A 105 -0.68 9.07 10.72
C ALA A 105 -2.11 8.96 10.13
N MET A 106 -2.62 10.03 9.52
CA MET A 106 -3.94 10.03 8.89
C MET A 106 -4.02 9.04 7.71
N PHE A 107 -2.98 8.98 6.87
CA PHE A 107 -2.90 7.99 5.80
C PHE A 107 -2.84 6.57 6.32
N ASN A 108 -2.11 6.32 7.42
CA ASN A 108 -2.14 5.03 8.07
C ASN A 108 -3.56 4.63 8.51
N ASP A 109 -4.34 5.56 9.04
CA ASP A 109 -5.69 5.28 9.50
C ASP A 109 -6.65 5.02 8.34
N ILE A 110 -6.53 5.79 7.24
CA ILE A 110 -7.26 5.55 5.99
C ILE A 110 -6.93 4.16 5.43
N MET A 111 -5.65 3.81 5.34
CA MET A 111 -5.22 2.51 4.79
C MET A 111 -5.72 1.34 5.65
N LYS A 112 -5.65 1.46 6.99
CA LYS A 112 -6.22 0.47 7.91
C LYS A 112 -7.73 0.37 7.83
N PHE A 113 -8.42 1.45 7.50
CA PHE A 113 -9.86 1.44 7.29
C PHE A 113 -10.21 0.67 6.02
N ILE A 114 -9.57 1.04 4.90
CA ILE A 114 -9.72 0.38 3.60
C ILE A 114 -9.47 -1.13 3.70
N SER A 115 -8.41 -1.54 4.42
CA SER A 115 -8.05 -2.96 4.52
C SER A 115 -9.05 -3.82 5.30
N LYS A 116 -9.97 -3.20 6.07
CA LYS A 116 -11.00 -3.89 6.85
C LYS A 116 -12.34 -4.01 6.13
N ASP A 117 -12.59 -3.15 5.16
CA ASP A 117 -13.83 -3.14 4.37
C ASP A 117 -13.70 -4.09 3.18
N GLU A 118 -14.67 -4.97 2.98
CA GLU A 118 -14.58 -6.03 1.97
C GLU A 118 -14.64 -5.50 0.54
N ASP A 119 -15.49 -4.49 0.31
CA ASP A 119 -15.68 -3.89 -1.00
C ASP A 119 -14.47 -3.02 -1.37
N LEU A 120 -13.91 -2.29 -0.39
CA LEU A 120 -12.73 -1.47 -0.62
C LEU A 120 -11.44 -2.30 -0.74
N ALA A 121 -11.24 -3.31 0.12
CA ALA A 121 -10.03 -4.14 0.13
C ALA A 121 -9.84 -4.96 -1.15
N THR A 122 -10.92 -5.19 -1.89
CA THR A 122 -10.91 -5.90 -3.18
C THR A 122 -11.24 -5.01 -4.38
N SER A 123 -11.41 -3.70 -4.15
CA SER A 123 -11.71 -2.72 -5.20
C SER A 123 -10.60 -2.67 -6.26
N PRO A 124 -10.96 -2.56 -7.56
CA PRO A 124 -9.97 -2.43 -8.61
C PRO A 124 -9.12 -1.16 -8.47
N GLU A 125 -9.69 -0.08 -7.93
CA GLU A 125 -8.96 1.16 -7.63
C GLU A 125 -7.79 0.92 -6.66
N LEU A 126 -8.02 0.16 -5.59
CA LEU A 126 -6.98 -0.15 -4.61
C LEU A 126 -5.94 -1.11 -5.19
N LEU A 127 -6.37 -2.17 -5.87
CA LEU A 127 -5.46 -3.14 -6.47
C LEU A 127 -4.54 -2.46 -7.50
N GLU A 128 -5.10 -1.63 -8.37
CA GLU A 128 -4.35 -0.82 -9.33
C GLU A 128 -3.37 0.10 -8.60
N PHE A 129 -3.81 0.83 -7.57
CA PHE A 129 -2.95 1.72 -6.80
C PHE A 129 -1.76 1.00 -6.15
N LEU A 130 -1.95 -0.21 -5.65
CA LEU A 130 -0.90 -1.02 -5.01
C LEU A 130 0.06 -1.69 -6.01
N VAL A 131 -0.33 -1.81 -7.29
CA VAL A 131 0.49 -2.44 -8.35
C VAL A 131 1.18 -1.38 -9.24
N LEU A 132 0.54 -0.23 -9.47
CA LEU A 132 1.04 0.80 -10.38
C LEU A 132 2.25 1.53 -9.77
N HIS A 133 3.34 1.66 -10.55
CA HIS A 133 4.59 2.36 -10.21
C HIS A 133 5.57 1.66 -9.26
N SER A 134 5.57 0.32 -9.24
CA SER A 134 6.67 -0.51 -8.74
C SER A 134 7.92 -0.45 -9.66
N HIS A 135 8.39 0.75 -10.03
CA HIS A 135 9.61 0.90 -10.84
C HIS A 135 10.89 0.96 -10.00
N ASP A 136 10.80 1.34 -8.72
CA ASP A 136 11.91 1.37 -7.76
C ASP A 136 11.63 0.46 -6.55
N THR A 137 11.13 -0.73 -6.85
CA THR A 137 10.69 -1.67 -5.84
C THR A 137 11.86 -2.49 -5.33
N HIS A 138 12.50 -2.03 -4.25
CA HIS A 138 13.20 -2.91 -3.31
C HIS A 138 12.16 -3.82 -2.64
N LEU A 139 11.70 -4.83 -3.38
CA LEU A 139 10.72 -5.80 -2.91
C LEU A 139 11.42 -6.77 -1.99
N ILE A 140 11.39 -6.43 -0.73
CA ILE A 140 11.61 -7.41 0.32
C ILE A 140 10.31 -8.22 0.43
N GLN A 141 10.06 -9.08 -0.56
CA GLN A 141 9.00 -10.07 -0.51
C GLN A 141 9.41 -11.18 0.44
N LYS A 142 8.96 -11.10 1.69
CA LYS A 142 9.12 -12.20 2.66
C LYS A 142 7.96 -13.16 2.49
N CYS A 143 8.23 -14.33 1.91
CA CYS A 143 7.30 -15.46 1.93
C CYS A 143 7.54 -16.30 3.18
N GLY A 144 6.46 -16.64 3.89
CA GLY A 144 6.52 -17.34 5.18
C GLY A 144 7.29 -18.66 5.20
N TYR A 145 7.52 -19.34 4.06
CA TYR A 145 8.16 -20.66 4.05
C TYR A 145 9.62 -20.71 3.56
N HIS A 146 10.14 -19.61 3.03
CA HIS A 146 11.53 -19.57 2.56
C HIS A 146 12.01 -18.12 2.66
N ASN A 147 13.20 -17.91 3.22
CA ASN A 147 13.95 -16.65 3.15
C ASN A 147 14.39 -16.33 1.70
N ALA A 148 13.51 -16.51 0.72
CA ALA A 148 13.74 -16.17 -0.66
C ALA A 148 13.20 -14.76 -0.89
N CYS A 149 14.11 -13.79 -0.89
CA CYS A 149 13.87 -12.50 -1.54
C CYS A 149 13.60 -12.80 -3.01
N PHE A 150 12.36 -12.66 -3.46
CA PHE A 150 12.05 -12.79 -4.86
C PHE A 150 12.08 -11.40 -5.50
N GLU A 151 13.15 -11.11 -6.23
CA GLU A 151 13.07 -10.13 -7.30
C GLU A 151 12.26 -10.77 -8.44
N GLY A 152 11.09 -10.18 -8.75
CA GLY A 152 10.22 -10.67 -9.80
C GLY A 152 9.35 -9.56 -10.33
N ILE A 153 9.13 -9.58 -11.65
CA ILE A 153 8.24 -8.66 -12.36
C ILE A 153 6.80 -8.98 -11.93
N TYR A 154 6.12 -8.00 -11.34
CA TYR A 154 4.72 -8.12 -10.96
C TYR A 154 3.80 -8.10 -12.17
N PRO A 155 2.60 -8.72 -12.06
CA PRO A 155 1.60 -8.69 -13.12
C PRO A 155 1.29 -7.24 -13.49
N THR A 156 1.28 -6.95 -14.79
CA THR A 156 0.86 -5.65 -15.32
C THR A 156 -0.67 -5.60 -15.34
N ILE A 157 -1.27 -4.40 -15.46
CA ILE A 157 -2.73 -4.23 -15.56
C ILE A 157 -3.38 -5.16 -16.61
N SER A 158 -2.64 -5.54 -17.65
CA SER A 158 -3.04 -6.51 -18.68
C SER A 158 -3.31 -7.94 -18.20
N ASP A 159 -2.88 -8.28 -16.99
CA ASP A 159 -2.93 -9.65 -16.46
C ASP A 159 -4.17 -9.89 -15.58
N PHE A 160 -5.00 -8.86 -15.39
CA PHE A 160 -6.31 -8.99 -14.74
C PHE A 160 -7.42 -9.10 -15.81
N PRO A 161 -8.35 -10.07 -15.68
CA PRO A 161 -9.45 -10.27 -16.63
C PRO A 161 -10.49 -9.15 -16.63
#